data_AF-A0A537JCV1-F1
#
_entry.id   AF-A0A537JCV1-F1
#
_cell.length_a   1.000
_cell.length_b   1.000
_cell.length_c   1.000
_cell.angle_alpha   90.00
_cell.angle_beta   90.00
_cell.angle_gamma   90.00
#
_symmetry.space_group_name_H-M   'P 1'
#
loop_
_entity.id
_entity.type
_entity.pdbx_description
1 polymer ?
#
loop_
_entity_poly.entity_id
_entity_poly.type
_entity_poly.pdbx_seq_one_letter_code
_entity_poly.pdbx_strand_id
1 'polypeptide(L)' 'MRVLGIETSCDETSAAVLADGRLRSNVVASQVDLHARYGGVVPELASRRHLERLGPVIDEALTSAGAG' A
#
# COMPACT_ATOMS: atom_id res chain seq x y z
N MET A 1 0.14 -20.07 -9.13
CA MET A 1 0.82 -18.79 -9.46
C MET A 1 0.56 -17.78 -8.35
N ARG A 2 1.58 -17.03 -7.93
CA ARG A 2 1.44 -15.93 -6.97
C ARG A 2 1.62 -14.59 -7.69
N VAL A 3 0.85 -13.59 -7.31
CA VAL A 3 0.91 -12.22 -7.83
C VAL A 3 0.98 -11.26 -6.65
N LEU A 4 1.94 -10.32 -6.69
CA LEU A 4 2.00 -9.18 -5.79
C LEU A 4 1.44 -7.96 -6.54
N GLY A 5 0.33 -7.42 -6.06
CA GLY A 5 -0.24 -6.16 -6.52
C GLY A 5 0.27 -5.01 -5.65
N ILE A 6 0.56 -3.88 -6.27
CA ILE A 6 0.95 -2.63 -5.60
C ILE A 6 0.03 -1.53 -6.13
N GLU A 7 -0.49 -0.70 -5.23
CA GLU A 7 -1.37 0.42 -5.55
C GLU A 7 -0.86 1.70 -4.87
N THR A 8 -0.60 2.73 -5.69
CA THR A 8 -0.03 4.04 -5.28
C THR A 8 -0.54 5.19 -6.17
N SER A 9 -1.80 5.14 -6.63
CA SER A 9 -2.33 6.13 -7.59
C SER A 9 -2.73 7.47 -6.97
N CYS A 10 -3.19 7.49 -5.71
CA CYS A 10 -3.70 8.70 -5.04
C CYS A 10 -3.02 8.92 -3.68
N ASP A 11 -3.67 8.52 -2.57
CA ASP A 11 -3.19 8.79 -1.22
C ASP A 11 -3.15 7.53 -0.33
N GLU A 12 -3.39 6.36 -0.92
CA GLU A 12 -3.14 5.06 -0.30
C GLU A 12 -1.89 4.40 -0.86
N THR A 13 -1.08 3.82 0.03
CA THR A 13 -0.03 2.85 -0.37
C THR A 13 -0.52 1.48 0.02
N SER A 14 -0.70 0.59 -0.96
CA SER A 14 -1.21 -0.76 -0.70
C SER A 14 -0.37 -1.83 -1.39
N ALA A 15 -0.29 -2.99 -0.74
CA ALA A 15 0.24 -4.21 -1.33
C ALA A 15 -0.68 -5.40 -0.99
N ALA A 16 -0.92 -6.25 -1.99
CA ALA A 16 -1.76 -7.42 -1.85
C ALA A 16 -1.13 -8.64 -2.53
N VAL A 17 -1.19 -9.80 -1.89
CA VAL A 17 -0.74 -11.07 -2.48
C VAL A 17 -1.96 -11.87 -2.89
N LEU A 18 -2.03 -12.27 -4.16
CA LEU A 18 -2.95 -13.28 -4.65
C LEU A 18 -2.19 -14.58 -4.90
N ALA A 19 -2.80 -15.71 -4.56
CA ALA A 19 -2.32 -17.03 -4.95
C ALA A 19 -3.48 -17.88 -5.47
N ASP A 20 -3.35 -18.31 -6.73
CA ASP A 20 -4.33 -19.16 -7.42
C ASP A 20 -5.74 -18.56 -7.43
N GLY A 21 -5.83 -17.26 -7.77
CA GLY A 21 -7.09 -16.52 -7.83
C GLY A 21 -7.69 -16.15 -6.47
N ARG A 22 -7.01 -16.45 -5.36
CA ARG A 22 -7.48 -16.13 -4.00
C ARG A 22 -6.57 -15.10 -3.35
N LEU A 23 -7.18 -14.10 -2.72
CA LEU A 23 -6.47 -13.13 -1.90
C LEU A 23 -5.85 -13.82 -0.68
N ARG A 24 -4.57 -13.53 -0.41
CA ARG A 24 -3.80 -14.07 0.72
C ARG A 24 -3.45 -13.00 1.74
N SER A 25 -3.21 -11.78 1.28
CA SER A 25 -3.01 -10.60 2.12
C SER A 25 -3.43 -9.34 1.35
N ASN A 26 -3.79 -8.31 2.11
CA ASN A 26 -4.05 -6.96 1.60
C ASN A 26 -3.74 -5.97 2.72
N VAL A 27 -2.70 -5.17 2.53
CA VAL A 27 -2.21 -4.19 3.49
C VAL A 27 -2.37 -2.81 2.89
N VAL A 28 -2.98 -1.89 3.63
CA VAL A 28 -3.27 -0.53 3.15
C VAL A 28 -2.78 0.48 4.17
N ALA A 29 -1.95 1.42 3.74
CA ALA A 29 -1.52 2.59 4.49
C ALA A 29 -2.15 3.85 3.88
N SER A 30 -3.18 4.39 4.55
CA SER A 30 -3.87 5.61 4.14
C SER A 30 -3.14 6.88 4.59
N GLN A 31 -3.22 7.94 3.80
CA GLN A 31 -2.69 9.26 4.10
C GLN A 31 -3.79 10.31 4.39
N VAL A 32 -5.04 9.90 4.60
CA VAL A 32 -6.17 10.81 4.83
C VAL A 32 -5.87 11.84 5.92
N ASP A 33 -5.32 11.42 7.07
CA ASP A 33 -4.99 12.31 8.18
C ASP A 33 -3.90 13.34 7.82
N LEU A 34 -2.96 12.97 6.94
CA LEU A 34 -1.93 13.88 6.45
C LEU A 34 -2.53 14.97 5.57
N HIS A 35 -3.49 14.62 4.72
CA HIS A 35 -4.13 15.52 3.76
C HIS A 35 -5.27 16.33 4.38
N ALA A 36 -5.86 15.87 5.48
CA ALA A 36 -6.98 16.53 6.17
C ALA A 36 -6.68 17.99 6.54
N ARG A 37 -5.46 18.30 7.01
CA ARG A 37 -5.03 19.68 7.34
C ARG A 37 -4.95 20.63 6.13
N TYR A 38 -4.95 20.09 4.91
CA TYR A 38 -4.86 20.85 3.67
C TYR A 38 -6.20 20.94 2.93
N GLY A 39 -7.24 20.24 3.41
CA GLY A 39 -8.55 20.20 2.77
C GLY A 39 -8.59 19.41 1.45
N GLY A 40 -7.57 18.59 1.16
CA GLY A 40 -7.46 17.80 -0.05
C GLY A 40 -6.07 17.20 -0.23
N VAL A 41 -5.94 16.29 -1.20
CA VAL A 41 -4.68 15.60 -1.49
C VAL A 41 -3.64 16.60 -2.01
N VAL A 42 -2.48 16.63 -1.37
CA VAL A 42 -1.30 17.39 -1.81
C VAL A 42 -0.35 16.44 -2.57
N PRO A 43 -0.22 16.54 -3.91
CA PRO A 43 0.48 15.54 -4.72
C PRO A 43 1.94 15.24 -4.33
N GLU A 44 2.68 16.28 -3.96
CA GLU A 44 4.08 16.14 -3.51
C GLU A 44 4.17 15.37 -2.18
N LEU A 45 3.26 15.64 -1.23
CA LEU A 45 3.23 14.91 0.03
C LEU A 45 2.82 13.46 -0.18
N ALA A 46 1.88 13.22 -1.09
CA ALA A 46 1.44 11.88 -1.42
C ALA A 46 2.58 11.02 -1.99
N SER A 47 3.29 11.57 -2.98
CA SER A 47 4.47 10.94 -3.59
C SER A 47 5.52 10.55 -2.53
N ARG A 48 5.84 11.45 -1.60
CA ARG A 48 6.81 11.18 -0.52
C ARG A 48 6.34 10.09 0.43
N ARG A 49 5.06 10.12 0.82
CA ARG A 49 4.52 9.08 1.70
C ARG A 49 4.47 7.72 1.04
N HIS A 50 4.20 7.61 -0.26
CA HIS A 50 4.34 6.34 -0.96
C HIS A 50 5.75 5.77 -0.84
N LEU A 51 6.79 6.58 -1.07
CA LEU A 51 8.19 6.13 -0.95
C LEU A 51 8.52 5.63 0.46
N GLU A 52 8.02 6.30 1.50
CA GLU A 52 8.24 5.91 2.90
C GLU A 52 7.49 4.63 3.28
N ARG A 53 6.31 4.39 2.70
CA ARG A 53 5.41 3.29 3.07
C ARG A 53 5.55 2.05 2.21
N LEU A 54 6.10 2.16 1.00
CA LEU A 54 6.13 1.07 0.03
C LEU A 54 6.83 -0.18 0.58
N GLY A 55 8.04 -0.04 1.12
CA GLY A 55 8.78 -1.15 1.72
C GLY A 55 8.00 -1.83 2.86
N PRO A 56 7.65 -1.11 3.94
CA PRO A 56 6.90 -1.68 5.06
C PRO A 56 5.59 -2.37 4.65
N VAL A 57 4.84 -1.78 3.72
CA VAL A 57 3.56 -2.34 3.25
C VAL A 57 3.77 -3.63 2.45
N ILE A 58 4.80 -3.69 1.60
CA ILE A 58 5.17 -4.91 0.87
C ILE A 58 5.61 -6.01 1.84
N ASP A 59 6.48 -5.69 2.79
CA ASP A 59 7.01 -6.66 3.76
C ASP A 59 5.88 -7.24 4.61
N GLU A 60 4.96 -6.41 5.09
CA GLU A 60 3.77 -6.85 5.83
C GLU A 60 2.86 -7.73 4.97
N ALA A 61 2.65 -7.37 3.70
CA ALA A 61 1.81 -8.15 2.79
C ALA A 61 2.42 -9.53 2.49
N LEU A 62 3.73 -9.61 2.25
CA LEU A 62 4.44 -10.87 2.02
C LEU A 62 4.45 -11.75 3.27
N THR A 63 4.77 -11.17 4.43
CA THR A 63 4.76 -11.87 5.72
C THR A 63 3.37 -12.43 6.04
N SER A 64 2.33 -11.60 5.91
CA SER A 64 0.94 -12.00 6.16
C SER A 64 0.45 -13.09 5.21
N ALA A 65 0.98 -13.15 3.98
CA ALA A 65 0.66 -14.18 3.00
C ALA A 65 1.49 -15.47 3.17
N GLY A 66 2.43 -15.53 4.11
CA GLY A 66 3.38 -16.65 4.26
C GLY A 66 4.34 -16.77 3.07
N ALA A 67 4.74 -15.63 2.50
CA ALA A 67 5.58 -15.54 1.30
C ALA A 67 6.86 -14.70 1.52
N GLY A 68 7.18 -14.34 2.77
CA GLY A 68 8.39 -13.63 3.19
C GLY A 68 9.49 -14.57 3.68
#